data_AF-A0A930NL21-F1
#
_entry.id   AF-A0A930NL21-F1
#
_cell.length_a   1.000
_cell.length_b   1.000
_cell.length_c   1.000
_cell.angle_alpha   90.00
_cell.angle_beta   90.00
_cell.angle_gamma   90.00
#
_symmetry.space_group_name_H-M   'P 1'
#
loop_
_entity.id
_entity.type
_entity.pdbx_description
1 polymer ?
#
loop_
_entity_poly.entity_id
_entity_poly.type
_entity_poly.pdbx_seq_one_letter_code
_entity_poly.pdbx_strand_id
1 'polypeptide(L)'
;KINAQGIGAAIGLLLVNGIVYLIFHRTPASEEEINAYIQNSEVVELTDFTFFDVEDMVVYARQPLRRNHSTLYKDIAKVYSSDRKKNFVLETYDVPGRISVNAELLRRSPKIYLVVNKDDLHNPKLGSKEKPVPALLWYTSPDSKFNHVPEINYIHSVKEYLTYCRTE
;
A
#
# COMPACT_ATOMS: atom_id res chain seq x y z
N LYS A 1 16.73 21.98 -46.34
CA LYS A 1 17.46 22.12 -45.06
C LYS A 1 16.62 21.47 -43.98
N ILE A 2 17.11 20.40 -43.36
CA ILE A 2 16.39 19.72 -42.29
C ILE A 2 16.46 20.62 -41.05
N ASN A 3 15.32 21.01 -40.50
CA ASN A 3 15.24 21.92 -39.35
C ASN A 3 15.61 21.16 -38.06
N ALA A 4 16.87 21.27 -37.65
CA ALA A 4 17.41 20.58 -36.48
C ALA A 4 16.65 20.90 -35.18
N GLN A 5 16.03 22.08 -35.07
CA GLN A 5 15.16 22.42 -33.93
C GLN A 5 13.86 21.59 -33.90
N GLY A 6 13.27 21.32 -35.07
CA GLY A 6 12.05 20.50 -35.17
C GLY A 6 12.30 19.03 -34.84
N ILE A 7 13.47 18.51 -35.22
CA ILE A 7 13.89 17.14 -34.89
C ILE A 7 14.24 17.01 -33.40
N GLY A 8 14.96 17.99 -32.82
CA GLY A 8 15.27 18.00 -31.40
C GLY A 8 14.02 18.06 -30.51
N ALA A 9 13.03 18.87 -30.88
CA ALA A 9 11.76 18.94 -30.17
C ALA A 9 10.94 17.64 -30.27
N ALA A 10 10.90 17.01 -31.45
CA ALA A 10 10.19 15.74 -31.66
C ALA A 10 10.84 14.58 -30.88
N ILE A 11 12.17 14.47 -30.88
CA ILE A 11 12.91 13.45 -30.12
C ILE A 11 12.75 13.69 -28.61
N GLY A 12 12.84 14.94 -28.16
CA GLY A 12 12.60 15.31 -26.76
C GLY A 12 11.19 14.94 -26.29
N LEU A 13 10.17 15.20 -27.11
CA LEU A 13 8.78 14.83 -26.81
C LEU A 13 8.58 13.31 -26.75
N LEU A 14 9.20 12.55 -27.66
CA LEU A 14 9.14 11.09 -27.65
C LEU A 14 9.84 10.49 -26.43
N LEU A 15 10.98 11.04 -26.01
CA LEU A 15 11.67 10.62 -24.79
C LEU A 15 10.85 10.93 -23.54
N VAL A 16 10.27 12.13 -23.44
CA VAL A 16 9.38 12.49 -22.34
C VAL A 16 8.16 11.57 -22.31
N ASN A 17 7.52 11.32 -23.45
CA ASN A 17 6.38 10.41 -23.55
C ASN A 17 6.78 8.95 -23.24
N GLY A 18 7.97 8.51 -23.64
CA GLY A 18 8.50 7.18 -23.32
C GLY A 18 8.79 6.99 -21.84
N ILE A 19 9.40 7.98 -21.19
CA ILE A 19 9.64 7.97 -19.73
C ILE A 19 8.31 8.00 -18.98
N VAL A 20 7.39 8.87 -19.38
CA VAL A 20 6.02 8.92 -18.85
C VAL A 20 5.36 7.56 -19.04
N TYR A 21 5.41 6.96 -20.23
CA TYR A 21 4.84 5.65 -20.49
C TYR A 21 5.39 4.58 -19.56
N LEU A 22 6.72 4.48 -19.39
CA LEU A 22 7.37 3.52 -18.50
C LEU A 22 7.01 3.72 -17.02
N ILE A 23 6.84 4.97 -16.59
CA ILE A 23 6.41 5.28 -15.21
C ILE A 23 4.93 4.90 -14.99
N PHE A 24 4.07 5.10 -15.99
CA PHE A 24 2.61 4.92 -15.87
C PHE A 24 2.08 3.58 -16.40
N HIS A 25 2.92 2.73 -17.00
CA HIS A 25 2.56 1.41 -17.51
C HIS A 25 3.54 0.36 -16.95
N ARG A 26 3.67 0.32 -15.61
CA ARG A 26 4.34 -0.81 -14.97
C ARG A 26 3.59 -2.09 -15.30
N THR A 27 4.33 -3.15 -15.60
CA THR A 27 3.77 -4.49 -15.72
C THR A 27 3.11 -4.83 -14.38
N PRO A 28 1.81 -5.18 -14.36
CA PRO A 28 1.15 -5.62 -13.14
C PRO A 28 1.88 -6.82 -12.53
N ALA A 29 1.90 -6.89 -11.20
CA ALA A 29 2.42 -8.06 -10.49
C ALA A 29 1.70 -9.33 -10.96
N SER A 30 2.47 -10.40 -11.20
CA SER A 30 1.94 -11.69 -11.64
C SER A 30 1.18 -12.39 -10.51
N GLU A 31 0.34 -13.38 -10.86
CA GLU A 31 -0.35 -14.20 -9.86
C GLU A 31 0.65 -14.95 -8.98
N GLU A 32 1.78 -15.40 -9.52
CA GLU A 32 2.84 -16.05 -8.75
C GLU A 32 3.46 -15.09 -7.72
N GLU A 33 3.75 -13.85 -8.11
CA GLU A 33 4.31 -12.84 -7.19
C GLU A 33 3.35 -12.50 -6.05
N ILE A 34 2.06 -12.35 -6.38
CA ILE A 34 1.00 -12.08 -5.40
C ILE A 34 0.87 -13.26 -4.44
N ASN A 35 0.80 -14.48 -4.95
CA ASN A 35 0.67 -15.69 -4.14
C ASN A 35 1.89 -15.90 -3.24
N ALA A 36 3.11 -15.69 -3.77
CA ALA A 36 4.34 -15.78 -2.99
C ALA A 36 4.36 -14.75 -1.86
N TYR A 37 3.93 -13.51 -2.12
CA TYR A 37 3.84 -12.47 -1.10
C TYR A 37 2.86 -12.84 0.02
N ILE A 38 1.67 -13.34 -0.35
CA ILE A 38 0.64 -13.79 0.59
C ILE A 38 1.12 -14.98 1.43
N GLN A 39 1.73 -15.98 0.80
CA GLN A 39 2.29 -17.15 1.48
C GLN A 39 3.44 -16.79 2.43
N ASN A 40 4.23 -15.77 2.10
CA ASN A 40 5.28 -15.25 2.96
C ASN A 40 4.78 -14.22 4.00
N SER A 41 3.47 -14.11 4.20
CA SER A 41 2.89 -13.22 5.21
C SER A 41 2.70 -13.91 6.56
N GLU A 42 2.84 -13.13 7.63
CA GLU A 42 2.55 -13.55 8.99
C GLU A 42 1.60 -12.58 9.70
N VAL A 43 1.01 -13.07 10.79
CA VAL A 43 0.14 -12.27 11.64
C VAL A 43 0.97 -11.69 12.77
N VAL A 44 0.99 -10.36 12.88
CA VAL A 44 1.60 -9.62 13.97
C VAL A 44 0.49 -9.11 14.87
N GLU A 45 0.44 -9.58 16.12
CA GLU A 45 -0.41 -9.01 17.16
C GLU A 45 0.27 -7.76 17.73
N LEU A 46 -0.48 -6.66 17.81
CA LEU A 46 -0.10 -5.41 18.47
C LEU A 46 -1.01 -5.17 19.67
N THR A 47 -0.45 -5.08 20.87
CA THR A 47 -1.17 -4.87 22.14
C THR A 47 -0.88 -3.51 22.78
N ASP A 48 0.23 -2.87 22.39
CA ASP A 48 0.60 -1.53 22.82
C ASP A 48 0.96 -0.70 21.59
N PHE A 49 -0.04 0.01 21.07
CA PHE A 49 0.07 0.73 19.81
C PHE A 49 -0.54 2.12 19.92
N THR A 50 0.11 3.08 19.26
CA THR A 50 -0.32 4.46 19.20
C THR A 50 -0.45 4.90 17.75
N PHE A 51 -1.60 5.45 17.44
CA PHE A 51 -1.89 6.12 16.19
C PHE A 51 -1.26 7.53 16.21
N PHE A 52 -0.31 7.83 15.32
CA PHE A 52 0.50 9.05 15.39
C PHE A 52 0.36 10.01 14.20
N ASP A 53 -0.57 9.73 13.30
CA ASP A 53 -0.87 10.55 12.12
C ASP A 53 -2.40 10.62 11.94
N VAL A 54 -3.06 10.89 13.07
CA VAL A 54 -4.46 10.51 13.31
C VAL A 54 -5.34 11.67 13.79
N GLU A 55 -4.74 12.80 14.16
CA GLU A 55 -5.46 14.05 14.43
C GLU A 55 -6.01 14.68 13.14
N ASP A 56 -5.44 14.31 11.98
CA ASP A 56 -5.93 14.59 10.63
C ASP A 56 -6.35 13.28 9.94
N MET A 57 -7.31 12.52 10.51
CA MET A 57 -8.03 11.46 9.77
C MET A 57 -8.93 12.04 8.66
N VAL A 58 -8.42 13.02 7.93
CA VAL A 58 -8.97 13.41 6.66
C VAL A 58 -8.71 12.23 5.74
N VAL A 59 -9.77 11.70 5.15
CA VAL A 59 -9.77 10.80 4.00
C VAL A 59 -8.94 11.42 2.88
N TYR A 60 -7.61 11.44 2.94
CA TYR A 60 -6.75 11.95 1.87
C TYR A 60 -5.40 11.25 1.85
N ALA A 61 -5.31 10.27 0.97
CA ALA A 61 -4.56 10.50 -0.25
C ALA A 61 -5.43 10.07 -1.45
N ARG A 62 -6.32 10.95 -1.92
CA ARG A 62 -6.67 11.00 -3.36
C ARG A 62 -5.41 11.40 -4.12
N GLN A 63 -4.45 10.50 -4.22
CA GLN A 63 -3.37 10.63 -5.18
C GLN A 63 -3.82 9.87 -6.42
N PRO A 64 -4.25 10.56 -7.49
CA PRO A 64 -4.46 9.90 -8.77
C PRO A 64 -3.11 9.41 -9.26
N LEU A 65 -2.77 8.15 -8.99
CA LEU A 65 -1.87 7.43 -9.86
C LEU A 65 -2.61 7.30 -11.21
N ARG A 66 -2.13 8.08 -12.18
CA ARG A 66 -2.75 8.43 -13.46
C ARG A 66 -3.50 7.30 -14.19
N ARG A 67 -4.71 7.64 -14.65
CA ARG A 67 -5.39 7.36 -15.95
C ARG A 67 -5.45 5.95 -16.57
N ASN A 68 -4.97 4.88 -15.94
CA ASN A 68 -5.04 3.53 -16.50
C ASN A 68 -5.78 2.53 -15.63
N HIS A 69 -7.11 2.68 -15.50
CA HIS A 69 -8.08 1.66 -15.06
C HIS A 69 -7.79 0.83 -13.76
N SER A 70 -6.69 1.05 -13.04
CA SER A 70 -6.43 0.52 -11.69
C SER A 70 -6.96 1.51 -10.64
N THR A 71 -7.30 0.99 -9.47
CA THR A 71 -8.15 1.67 -8.48
C THR A 71 -7.55 2.99 -7.97
N LEU A 72 -8.36 4.05 -8.04
CA LEU A 72 -8.05 5.47 -7.81
C LEU A 72 -7.89 5.89 -6.33
N TYR A 73 -8.05 4.99 -5.37
CA TYR A 73 -8.20 5.33 -3.96
C TYR A 73 -7.43 4.38 -3.07
N LYS A 74 -6.71 4.96 -2.11
CA LYS A 74 -6.03 4.24 -1.05
C LYS A 74 -6.41 4.86 0.29
N ASP A 75 -6.92 4.04 1.19
CA ASP A 75 -7.09 4.43 2.59
C ASP A 75 -5.89 3.97 3.39
N ILE A 76 -5.34 4.88 4.20
CA ILE A 76 -4.18 4.60 5.04
C ILE A 76 -4.42 4.97 6.49
N ALA A 77 -3.82 4.19 7.40
CA ALA A 77 -3.62 4.60 8.79
C ALA A 77 -2.22 4.20 9.26
N LYS A 78 -1.57 5.08 10.01
CA LYS A 78 -0.23 4.82 10.54
C LYS A 78 -0.28 4.57 12.03
N VAL A 79 0.41 3.52 12.45
CA VAL A 79 0.44 3.08 13.83
C VAL A 79 1.87 2.79 14.25
N TYR A 80 2.25 3.27 15.42
CA TYR A 80 3.49 2.92 16.07
C TYR A 80 3.20 1.82 17.07
N SER A 81 3.98 0.76 17.03
CA SER A 81 3.91 -0.34 17.98
C SER A 81 5.11 -0.22 18.93
N SER A 82 4.82 -0.02 20.21
CA SER A 82 5.83 0.04 21.27
C SER A 82 6.46 -1.34 21.50
N ASP A 83 5.65 -2.39 21.40
CA ASP A 83 6.06 -3.79 21.58
C ASP A 83 7.05 -4.24 20.49
N ARG A 84 6.85 -3.82 19.23
CA ARG A 84 7.76 -4.13 18.11
C ARG A 84 8.81 -3.05 17.87
N LYS A 85 8.67 -1.87 18.49
CA LYS A 85 9.48 -0.67 18.22
C LYS A 85 9.54 -0.32 16.74
N LYS A 86 8.41 -0.47 16.05
CA LYS A 86 8.27 -0.26 14.59
C LYS A 86 7.01 0.51 14.28
N ASN A 87 7.06 1.29 13.21
CA ASN A 87 5.91 1.95 12.60
C ASN A 87 5.35 1.06 11.51
N PHE A 88 4.02 0.94 11.46
CA PHE A 88 3.27 0.23 10.45
C PHE A 88 2.33 1.18 9.72
N VAL A 89 2.01 0.86 8.47
CA VAL A 89 0.99 1.53 7.68
C VAL A 89 -0.03 0.50 7.23
N LEU A 90 -1.27 0.70 7.66
CA LEU A 90 -2.42 -0.07 7.24
C LEU A 90 -2.85 0.52 5.91
N GLU A 91 -2.86 -0.27 4.84
CA GLU A 91 -3.16 0.19 3.49
C GLU A 91 -4.21 -0.68 2.80
N THR A 92 -5.30 -0.07 2.32
CA THR A 92 -6.24 -0.71 1.40
C THR A 92 -6.26 0.02 0.08
N TYR A 93 -6.34 -0.75 -1.00
CA TYR A 93 -6.46 -0.24 -2.36
C TYR A 93 -7.85 -0.60 -2.87
N ASP A 94 -8.67 0.37 -3.26
CA ASP A 94 -10.05 0.07 -3.67
C ASP A 94 -10.69 1.13 -4.59
N VAL A 95 -11.78 0.72 -5.25
CA VAL A 95 -12.83 1.58 -5.82
C VAL A 95 -13.56 2.22 -4.63
N PRO A 96 -13.98 3.50 -4.66
CA PRO A 96 -14.42 4.17 -3.45
C PRO A 96 -15.62 3.44 -2.81
N GLY A 97 -15.44 2.96 -1.58
CA GLY A 97 -16.53 2.47 -0.73
C GLY A 97 -16.60 0.99 -0.35
N ARG A 98 -15.62 0.11 -0.62
CA ARG A 98 -15.68 -1.29 -0.13
C ARG A 98 -14.79 -1.59 1.08
N ILE A 99 -13.68 -0.88 1.30
CA ILE A 99 -12.82 -1.11 2.48
C ILE A 99 -12.27 0.20 3.04
N SER A 100 -12.94 0.73 4.06
CA SER A 100 -12.43 1.85 4.84
C SER A 100 -11.69 1.37 6.08
N VAL A 101 -10.55 2.00 6.40
CA VAL A 101 -9.91 1.82 7.71
C VAL A 101 -10.83 2.39 8.79
N ASN A 102 -11.53 1.54 9.55
CA ASN A 102 -12.32 1.98 10.69
C ASN A 102 -11.43 2.22 11.92
N ALA A 103 -10.78 3.39 11.95
CA ALA A 103 -9.83 3.69 13.02
C ALA A 103 -10.49 3.83 14.40
N GLU A 104 -11.75 4.23 14.49
CA GLU A 104 -12.42 4.31 15.79
C GLU A 104 -12.61 2.93 16.40
N LEU A 105 -12.99 1.94 15.58
CA LEU A 105 -13.00 0.54 16.00
C LEU A 105 -11.59 0.07 16.39
N LEU A 106 -10.56 0.41 15.59
CA LEU A 106 -9.18 -0.01 15.87
C LEU A 106 -8.63 0.64 17.15
N ARG A 107 -8.90 1.93 17.41
CA ARG A 107 -8.47 2.63 18.63
C ARG A 107 -9.11 2.08 19.89
N ARG A 108 -10.39 1.68 19.81
CA ARG A 108 -11.12 1.08 20.94
C ARG A 108 -10.75 -0.37 21.18
N SER A 109 -10.07 -1.00 20.22
CA SER A 109 -9.68 -2.39 20.34
C SER A 109 -8.46 -2.50 21.25
N PRO A 110 -8.48 -3.40 22.26
CA PRO A 110 -7.34 -3.58 23.16
C PRO A 110 -6.12 -4.19 22.46
N LYS A 111 -6.32 -4.77 21.27
CA LYS A 111 -5.29 -5.27 20.39
C LYS A 111 -5.77 -5.26 18.94
N ILE A 112 -4.81 -5.21 18.03
CA ILE A 112 -5.06 -5.35 16.59
C ILE A 112 -4.11 -6.39 16.02
N TYR A 113 -4.54 -7.02 14.94
CA TYR A 113 -3.78 -8.00 14.19
C TYR A 113 -3.47 -7.42 12.82
N LEU A 114 -2.20 -7.42 12.45
CA LEU A 114 -1.73 -7.00 11.14
C LEU A 114 -1.25 -8.23 10.37
N VAL A 115 -1.63 -8.35 9.10
CA VAL A 115 -1.02 -9.31 8.18
C VAL A 115 0.07 -8.58 7.42
N VAL A 116 1.31 -9.02 7.63
CA VAL A 116 2.52 -8.35 7.15
C VAL A 116 3.39 -9.38 6.44
N ASN A 117 3.97 -9.01 5.31
CA ASN A 117 4.96 -9.84 4.65
C ASN A 117 6.26 -9.89 5.48
N LYS A 118 6.81 -11.09 5.67
CA LYS A 118 8.01 -11.29 6.50
C LYS A 118 9.21 -10.52 5.98
N ASP A 119 9.40 -10.42 4.67
CA ASP A 119 10.54 -9.70 4.11
C ASP A 119 10.43 -8.21 4.43
N ASP A 120 9.22 -7.64 4.31
CA ASP A 120 8.96 -6.24 4.64
C ASP A 120 9.09 -5.97 6.16
N LEU A 121 8.64 -6.91 7.01
CA LEU A 121 8.78 -6.78 8.46
C LEU A 121 10.25 -6.75 8.90
N HIS A 122 11.08 -7.61 8.32
CA HIS A 122 12.48 -7.77 8.68
C HIS A 122 13.42 -6.84 7.89
N ASN A 123 12.90 -6.09 6.92
CA ASN A 123 13.69 -5.13 6.16
C ASN A 123 14.17 -3.97 7.06
N PRO A 124 15.49 -3.74 7.21
CA PRO A 124 16.03 -2.67 8.05
C PRO A 124 15.74 -1.26 7.50
N LYS A 125 15.36 -1.14 6.22
CA LYS A 125 14.93 0.13 5.61
C LYS A 125 13.48 0.49 5.95
N LEU A 126 12.73 -0.42 6.58
CA LEU A 126 11.33 -0.24 6.97
C LEU A 126 11.15 -0.28 8.49
N GLY A 127 10.08 0.36 8.97
CA GLY A 127 9.71 0.48 10.38
C GLY A 127 9.97 1.85 10.99
N SER A 128 10.52 2.82 10.24
CA SER A 128 10.62 4.22 10.68
C SER A 128 9.30 4.97 10.44
N LYS A 129 9.18 6.17 11.01
CA LYS A 129 7.99 7.02 10.81
C LYS A 129 7.80 7.40 9.34
N GLU A 130 8.90 7.60 8.62
CA GLU A 130 8.96 7.98 7.21
C GLU A 130 8.78 6.77 6.28
N LYS A 131 9.23 5.59 6.71
CA LYS A 131 9.14 4.34 5.96
C LYS A 131 8.52 3.24 6.83
N PRO A 132 7.21 3.32 7.12
CA PRO A 132 6.53 2.31 7.93
C PRO A 132 6.44 0.97 7.18
N VAL A 133 6.30 -0.12 7.94
CA VAL A 133 6.08 -1.46 7.39
C VAL A 133 4.63 -1.57 6.87
N PRO A 134 4.40 -1.99 5.62
CA PRO A 134 3.06 -2.11 5.06
C PRO A 134 2.31 -3.31 5.64
N ALA A 135 1.05 -3.08 6.01
CA ALA A 135 0.08 -4.08 6.41
C ALA A 135 -1.16 -3.94 5.52
N LEU A 136 -1.37 -4.91 4.62
CA LEU A 136 -2.41 -4.84 3.59
C LEU A 136 -3.71 -5.56 4.01
N LEU A 137 -3.74 -6.08 5.23
CA LEU A 137 -4.90 -6.65 5.89
C LEU A 137 -4.74 -6.51 7.41
N TRP A 138 -5.82 -6.14 8.10
CA TRP A 138 -5.85 -6.00 9.55
C TRP A 138 -7.23 -6.30 10.12
N TYR A 139 -7.28 -6.69 11.39
CA TYR A 139 -8.53 -7.03 12.08
C TYR A 139 -8.35 -6.96 13.60
N THR A 140 -9.46 -6.99 14.35
CA THR A 140 -9.48 -6.77 15.81
C THR A 140 -9.75 -8.05 16.62
N SER A 141 -10.06 -9.17 15.96
CA SER A 141 -10.31 -10.46 16.60
C SER A 141 -9.64 -11.60 15.81
N PRO A 142 -9.01 -12.60 16.47
CA PRO A 142 -8.31 -13.69 15.79
C PRO A 142 -9.20 -14.47 14.81
N ASP A 143 -10.51 -14.56 15.08
CA ASP A 143 -11.49 -15.24 14.23
C ASP A 143 -11.95 -14.37 13.04
N SER A 144 -11.47 -13.13 12.94
CA SER A 144 -11.92 -12.15 11.96
C SER A 144 -11.05 -12.04 10.71
N LYS A 145 -9.98 -12.85 10.61
CA LYS A 145 -8.98 -12.80 9.52
C LYS A 145 -9.61 -12.80 8.11
N PHE A 146 -10.81 -13.37 7.95
CA PHE A 146 -11.57 -13.36 6.69
C PHE A 146 -13.07 -13.04 6.83
N ASN A 147 -13.58 -12.79 8.04
CA ASN A 147 -15.00 -12.47 8.25
C ASN A 147 -15.35 -11.02 7.88
N HIS A 148 -14.36 -10.12 7.89
CA HIS A 148 -14.58 -8.68 7.68
C HIS A 148 -13.85 -8.11 6.45
N VAL A 149 -12.83 -8.82 5.92
CA VAL A 149 -12.15 -8.49 4.67
C VAL A 149 -12.05 -9.75 3.82
N PRO A 150 -12.85 -9.86 2.74
CA PRO A 150 -12.78 -10.97 1.80
C PRO A 150 -11.36 -11.22 1.29
N GLU A 151 -10.95 -12.48 1.11
CA GLU A 151 -9.61 -12.86 0.59
C GLU A 151 -9.26 -12.13 -0.72
N ILE A 152 -10.26 -11.94 -1.60
CA ILE A 152 -10.12 -11.20 -2.85
C ILE A 152 -9.64 -9.75 -2.66
N ASN A 153 -10.02 -9.11 -1.55
CA ASN A 153 -9.60 -7.75 -1.24
C ASN A 153 -8.14 -7.68 -0.79
N TYR A 154 -7.67 -8.71 -0.08
CA TYR A 154 -6.27 -8.83 0.29
C TYR A 154 -5.42 -9.08 -0.97
N ILE A 155 -5.84 -10.00 -1.84
CA ILE A 155 -5.22 -10.26 -3.15
C ILE A 155 -5.10 -8.97 -3.96
N HIS A 156 -6.18 -8.19 -4.04
CA HIS A 156 -6.20 -6.93 -4.76
C HIS A 156 -5.23 -5.90 -4.15
N SER A 157 -5.23 -5.75 -2.83
CA SER A 157 -4.32 -4.83 -2.13
C SER A 157 -2.84 -5.22 -2.33
N VAL A 158 -2.53 -6.52 -2.30
CA VAL A 158 -1.18 -7.04 -2.58
C VAL A 158 -0.78 -6.72 -4.02
N LYS A 159 -1.67 -6.98 -5.00
CA LYS A 159 -1.41 -6.68 -6.40
C LYS A 159 -1.06 -5.20 -6.62
N GLU A 160 -1.87 -4.29 -6.09
CA GLU A 160 -1.65 -2.85 -6.25
C GLU A 160 -0.38 -2.40 -5.54
N TYR A 161 -0.11 -2.89 -4.32
CA TYR A 161 1.11 -2.62 -3.58
C TYR A 161 2.36 -3.07 -4.35
N LEU A 162 2.40 -4.32 -4.81
CA LEU A 162 3.53 -4.88 -5.56
C LEU A 162 3.76 -4.14 -6.87
N THR A 163 2.68 -3.81 -7.59
CA THR A 163 2.78 -3.15 -8.89
C THR A 163 3.27 -1.70 -8.76
N TYR A 164 2.75 -0.94 -7.80
CA TYR A 164 2.89 0.52 -7.81
C TYR A 164 3.66 1.11 -6.63
N CYS A 165 3.66 0.44 -5.48
CA CYS A 165 4.21 1.01 -4.25
C CYS A 165 5.53 0.38 -3.81
N ARG A 166 5.74 -0.90 -4.14
CA ARG A 166 7.02 -1.55 -3.86
C ARG A 166 8.08 -0.97 -4.78
N THR A 167 9.08 -0.35 -4.17
CA THR A 167 10.32 0.06 -4.82
C THR A 167 11.40 -0.93 -4.37
N GLU A 168 12.01 -1.63 -5.32
CA GLU A 168 13.18 -2.50 -5.10
C GLU A 168 14.34 -1.77 -4.38
#